data_AF-A0A1B9FSW5-F1
#
_entry.id   AF-A0A1B9FSW5-F1
#
_cell.length_a   1.000
_cell.length_b   1.000
_cell.length_c   1.000
_cell.angle_alpha   90.00
_cell.angle_beta   90.00
_cell.angle_gamma   90.00
#
_symmetry.space_group_name_H-M   'P 1'
#
loop_
_entity.id
_entity.type
_entity.pdbx_description
1 polymer ?
#
loop_
_entity_poly.entity_id
_entity_poly.type
_entity_poly.pdbx_seq_one_letter_code
_entity_poly.pdbx_strand_id
1 'polypeptide(L)'
;MEVRSSNALCPDGLTPCNILDGAGLAYECIDTDQELESCGGCRYGTFLSTGDQNHHSADCSAMEGVAIGGATCHKGVCLVSQCQDEYTTDGKRCVQT
;
A
#
# COMPACT_ATOMS: atom_id res chain seq x y z
N MET A 1 27.20 -10.55 23.86
CA MET A 1 27.46 -11.03 22.48
C MET A 1 26.11 -11.05 21.80
N GLU A 2 25.77 -9.98 21.09
CA GLU A 2 24.48 -9.84 20.40
C GLU A 2 24.57 -10.58 19.06
N VAL A 3 23.72 -11.58 18.89
CA VAL A 3 23.65 -12.38 17.66
C VAL A 3 22.99 -11.51 16.59
N ARG A 4 23.79 -10.94 15.69
CA ARG A 4 23.31 -10.27 14.47
C ARG A 4 22.73 -11.34 13.54
N SER A 5 21.47 -11.70 13.78
CA SER A 5 20.68 -12.49 12.83
C SER A 5 20.52 -11.64 11.57
N SER A 6 21.10 -12.09 10.46
CA SER A 6 20.82 -11.66 9.08
C SER A 6 19.95 -10.38 8.95
N ASN A 7 20.61 -9.22 8.82
CA ASN A 7 20.03 -7.88 8.64
C ASN A 7 18.56 -7.90 8.13
N ALA A 8 17.59 -7.74 9.02
CA ALA A 8 16.27 -7.30 8.60
C ALA A 8 16.46 -5.95 7.89
N LEU A 9 16.00 -5.85 6.65
CA LEU A 9 16.14 -4.64 5.83
C LEU A 9 15.38 -3.46 6.45
N CYS A 10 14.32 -3.75 7.20
CA CYS A 10 13.48 -2.78 7.88
C CYS A 10 13.24 -3.17 9.35
N PRO A 11 12.90 -2.20 10.21
CA PRO A 11 12.35 -2.45 11.54
C PRO A 11 11.11 -3.36 11.52
N ASP A 12 10.79 -3.95 12.68
CA ASP A 12 9.58 -4.76 12.84
C ASP A 12 8.31 -4.00 12.41
N GLY A 13 7.43 -4.69 11.69
CA GLY A 13 6.18 -4.13 11.18
C GLY A 13 6.31 -3.34 9.87
N LEU A 14 7.53 -3.18 9.33
CA LEU A 14 7.74 -2.48 8.07
C LEU A 14 8.22 -3.43 6.97
N THR A 15 7.78 -3.14 5.74
CA THR A 15 8.16 -3.90 4.54
C THR A 15 9.14 -3.09 3.70
N PRO A 16 10.27 -3.68 3.25
CA PRO A 16 11.19 -3.00 2.34
C PRO A 16 10.57 -2.96 0.94
N CYS A 17 10.08 -1.80 0.53
CA CYS A 17 9.45 -1.56 -0.77
C CYS A 17 10.41 -0.89 -1.73
N ASN A 18 10.45 -1.34 -2.98
CA ASN A 18 11.24 -0.67 -4.02
C ASN A 18 10.72 0.76 -4.22
N ILE A 19 11.64 1.68 -4.51
CA ILE A 19 11.28 3.01 -5.01
C ILE A 19 11.35 3.03 -6.54
N LEU A 20 10.42 3.75 -7.19
CA LEU A 20 10.29 3.79 -8.66
C LEU A 20 11.62 4.14 -9.37
N ASP A 21 12.32 5.16 -8.87
CA ASP A 21 13.59 5.65 -9.44
C ASP A 21 14.83 4.95 -8.90
N GLY A 22 14.65 3.87 -8.13
CA GLY A 22 15.73 3.16 -7.45
C GLY A 22 16.45 2.12 -8.33
N ALA A 23 15.97 1.88 -9.55
CA ALA A 23 16.43 0.79 -10.42
C ALA A 23 16.47 -0.60 -9.74
N GLY A 24 15.61 -0.82 -8.73
CA GLY A 24 15.63 -2.04 -7.91
C GLY A 24 16.82 -2.16 -6.96
N LEU A 25 17.60 -1.09 -6.78
CA LEU A 25 18.78 -1.01 -5.91
C LEU A 25 18.54 -0.18 -4.64
N ALA A 26 17.40 0.48 -4.54
CA ALA A 26 17.00 1.27 -3.40
C ALA A 26 15.60 0.89 -2.93
N TYR A 27 15.39 1.03 -1.63
CA TYR A 27 14.13 0.70 -0.97
C TYR A 27 13.82 1.72 0.11
N GLU A 28 12.55 1.78 0.47
CA GLU A 28 12.04 2.46 1.65
C GLU A 28 11.27 1.47 2.52
N CYS A 29 11.23 1.74 3.82
CA CYS A 29 10.52 0.89 4.77
C CYS A 29 9.11 1.45 4.97
N ILE A 30 8.11 0.74 4.46
CA ILE A 30 6.70 1.16 4.46
C ILE A 30 5.88 0.25 5.39
N ASP A 31 5.01 0.86 6.18
CA ASP A 31 3.91 0.14 6.83
C ASP A 31 2.77 -0.07 5.83
N THR A 32 2.75 -1.22 5.17
CA THR A 32 1.75 -1.55 4.15
C THR A 32 0.33 -1.73 4.73
N ASP A 33 0.17 -1.76 6.05
CA ASP A 33 -1.14 -1.85 6.67
C ASP A 33 -1.84 -0.50 6.81
N GLN A 34 -1.11 0.61 6.66
CA GLN A 34 -1.61 1.97 6.87
C GLN A 34 -1.25 2.94 5.72
N GLU A 35 -0.28 2.60 4.89
CA GLU A 35 0.11 3.45 3.76
C GLU A 35 -0.94 3.41 2.65
N LEU A 36 -1.34 4.59 2.16
CA LEU A 36 -2.43 4.72 1.19
C LEU A 36 -2.05 4.20 -0.19
N GLU A 37 -0.83 4.47 -0.62
CA GLU A 37 -0.35 4.14 -1.98
C GLU A 37 0.22 2.73 -2.09
N SER A 38 0.55 2.11 -0.95
CA SER A 38 1.10 0.77 -0.82
C SER A 38 0.24 -0.09 0.13
N CYS A 39 -1.08 0.10 0.07
CA CYS A 39 -2.00 -0.59 0.96
C CYS A 39 -2.08 -2.07 0.60
N GLY A 40 -1.72 -2.93 1.55
CA GLY A 40 -1.69 -4.38 1.36
C GLY A 40 -0.47 -4.90 0.61
N GLY A 41 0.48 -4.02 0.25
CA GLY A 41 1.74 -4.43 -0.38
C GLY A 41 2.48 -3.28 -1.04
N CYS A 42 3.76 -3.51 -1.36
CA CYS A 42 4.60 -2.50 -2.00
C CYS A 42 4.15 -2.17 -3.43
N ARG A 43 3.86 -0.89 -3.71
CA ARG A 43 3.45 -0.39 -5.04
C ARG A 43 4.39 -0.79 -6.18
N TYR A 44 5.70 -0.82 -5.92
CA TYR A 44 6.73 -1.19 -6.89
C TYR A 44 7.41 -2.53 -6.57
N GLY A 45 6.72 -3.37 -5.80
CA GLY A 45 7.23 -4.67 -5.35
C GLY A 45 8.18 -4.57 -4.14
N THR A 46 8.39 -5.72 -3.49
CA THR A 46 9.27 -5.84 -2.33
C THR A 46 10.74 -5.92 -2.77
N PHE A 47 11.62 -5.20 -2.06
CA PHE A 47 13.05 -5.18 -2.34
C PHE A 47 13.68 -6.57 -2.16
N LEU A 48 14.56 -6.95 -3.09
CA LEU A 48 15.23 -8.26 -3.16
C LEU A 48 14.31 -9.50 -3.21
N SER A 49 13.00 -9.32 -3.39
CA SER A 49 12.09 -10.44 -3.61
C SER A 49 12.19 -10.93 -5.05
N THR A 50 12.48 -12.22 -5.24
CA THR A 50 12.51 -12.89 -6.57
C THR A 50 11.17 -13.54 -6.93
N GLY A 51 10.14 -13.39 -6.08
CA GLY A 51 8.84 -14.05 -6.20
C GLY A 51 7.65 -13.08 -6.19
N ASP A 52 6.65 -13.45 -7.00
CA ASP A 52 5.30 -12.91 -7.19
C ASP A 52 5.13 -11.38 -7.01
N GLN A 53 5.20 -10.66 -8.12
CA GLN A 53 4.74 -9.26 -8.27
C GLN A 53 3.20 -9.14 -8.13
N ASN A 54 2.56 -10.09 -7.47
CA ASN A 54 1.12 -10.31 -7.44
C ASN A 54 0.53 -10.08 -6.04
N HIS A 55 1.29 -9.46 -5.14
CA HIS A 55 0.66 -8.81 -4.00
C HIS A 55 -0.08 -7.59 -4.54
N HIS A 56 -1.42 -7.67 -4.51
CA HIS A 56 -2.32 -6.60 -4.89
C HIS A 56 -2.13 -5.41 -3.94
N SER A 57 -1.13 -4.57 -4.19
CA SER A 57 -1.04 -3.25 -3.58
C SER A 57 -2.17 -2.39 -4.16
N ALA A 58 -3.03 -1.87 -3.30
CA ALA A 58 -4.06 -0.93 -3.70
C ALA A 58 -3.60 0.51 -3.40
N ASP A 59 -3.85 1.41 -4.34
CA ASP A 59 -3.71 2.84 -4.13
C ASP A 59 -5.06 3.41 -3.68
N CYS A 60 -5.26 3.50 -2.37
CA CYS A 60 -6.50 4.01 -1.79
C CYS A 60 -6.68 5.51 -2.05
N SER A 61 -5.61 6.25 -2.41
CA SER A 61 -5.66 7.69 -2.66
C SER A 61 -6.18 8.05 -4.05
N ALA A 62 -6.11 7.10 -4.99
CA ALA A 62 -6.48 7.28 -6.40
C ALA A 62 -7.76 6.54 -6.80
N MET A 63 -8.61 6.16 -5.83
CA MET A 63 -9.87 5.45 -6.09
C MET A 63 -10.90 6.35 -6.78
N GLU A 64 -11.46 5.87 -7.88
CA GLU A 64 -12.48 6.60 -8.65
C GLU A 64 -13.75 6.86 -7.82
N GLY A 65 -14.29 8.08 -7.93
CA GLY A 65 -15.51 8.50 -7.25
C GLY A 65 -15.39 8.69 -5.73
N VAL A 66 -14.23 8.42 -5.14
CA VAL A 66 -13.96 8.65 -3.71
C VAL A 66 -13.63 10.12 -3.49
N ALA A 67 -14.21 10.72 -2.44
CA ALA A 67 -13.91 12.09 -2.06
C ALA A 67 -12.46 12.22 -1.58
N ILE A 68 -11.86 13.42 -1.65
CA ILE A 68 -10.53 13.65 -1.07
C ILE A 68 -10.59 13.34 0.44
N GLY A 69 -9.74 12.43 0.91
CA GLY A 69 -9.77 11.94 2.30
C GLY A 69 -10.91 10.97 2.60
N GLY A 70 -11.69 10.57 1.59
CA GLY A 70 -12.79 9.61 1.68
C GLY A 70 -12.37 8.14 1.62
N ALA A 71 -11.07 7.87 1.63
CA ALA A 71 -10.50 6.53 1.75
C ALA A 71 -9.35 6.50 2.75
N THR A 72 -9.17 5.33 3.38
CA THR A 72 -8.04 5.04 4.26
C THR A 72 -7.55 3.62 4.02
N CYS A 73 -6.26 3.37 4.29
CA CYS A 73 -5.74 2.01 4.37
C CYS A 73 -5.87 1.53 5.81
N HIS A 74 -6.43 0.34 5.99
CA HIS A 74 -6.49 -0.29 7.30
C HIS A 74 -6.25 -1.79 7.20
N LYS A 75 -5.18 -2.28 7.83
CA LYS A 75 -4.78 -3.70 7.82
C LYS A 75 -4.63 -4.24 6.39
N GLY A 76 -4.04 -3.41 5.52
CA GLY A 76 -3.76 -3.75 4.13
C GLY A 76 -4.99 -3.75 3.22
N VAL A 77 -6.09 -3.11 3.63
CA VAL A 77 -7.32 -3.02 2.83
C VAL A 77 -7.79 -1.56 2.74
N CYS A 78 -8.14 -1.11 1.53
CA CYS A 78 -8.77 0.19 1.35
C CYS A 78 -10.20 0.18 1.90
N LEU A 79 -10.49 1.11 2.80
CA LEU A 79 -11.81 1.38 3.32
C LEU A 79 -12.30 2.73 2.79
N VAL A 80 -13.43 2.72 2.07
CA VAL A 80 -14.08 3.93 1.59
C VAL A 80 -15.07 4.43 2.65
N SER A 81 -14.89 5.68 3.08
CA SER A 81 -15.76 6.37 4.03
C SER A 81 -16.67 7.40 3.37
N GLN A 82 -16.29 7.94 2.20
CA GLN A 82 -17.03 9.00 1.53
C GLN A 82 -16.84 9.00 0.01
N CYS A 83 -17.94 9.07 -0.74
CA CYS A 83 -17.96 9.27 -2.19
C CYS A 83 -18.14 10.75 -2.55
N GLN A 84 -17.72 11.12 -3.76
CA GLN A 84 -18.01 12.42 -4.37
C GLN A 84 -19.50 12.57 -4.68
N ASP A 85 -19.92 13.80 -4.98
CA ASP A 85 -21.27 14.06 -5.50
C ASP A 85 -21.50 13.23 -6.78
N GLU A 86 -22.75 12.79 -6.99
CA GLU A 86 -23.15 11.87 -8.07
C GLU A 86 -22.61 10.43 -7.96
N TYR A 87 -21.89 10.08 -6.89
CA TYR A 87 -21.47 8.71 -6.59
C TYR A 87 -22.16 8.17 -5.34
N THR A 88 -22.49 6.89 -5.36
CA THR A 88 -22.98 6.13 -4.20
C THR A 88 -22.05 4.96 -3.89
N THR A 89 -22.06 4.47 -2.66
CA THR A 89 -21.21 3.32 -2.29
C THR A 89 -21.91 2.00 -2.59
N ASP A 90 -21.20 1.05 -3.22
CA ASP A 90 -21.63 -0.36 -3.33
C ASP A 90 -21.20 -1.21 -2.12
N GLY A 91 -20.62 -0.58 -1.10
CA GLY A 91 -20.03 -1.21 0.08
C GLY A 91 -18.51 -1.40 0.01
N LYS A 92 -17.88 -1.27 -1.16
CA LYS A 92 -16.40 -1.31 -1.32
C LYS A 92 -15.85 -0.20 -2.21
N ARG A 93 -16.66 0.31 -3.13
CA ARG A 93 -16.29 1.32 -4.12
C ARG A 93 -17.37 2.37 -4.23
N CYS A 94 -17.00 3.50 -4.83
CA CYS A 94 -17.95 4.49 -5.29
C CYS A 94 -18.36 4.14 -6.72
N VAL A 95 -19.67 4.11 -6.98
CA VAL A 95 -20.26 3.88 -8.29
C VAL A 95 -21.09 5.10 -8.67
N GLN A 96 -20.97 5.54 -9.92
CA GLN A 96 -21.73 6.68 -10.41
C GLN A 96 -23.23 6.34 -10.45
N THR A 97 -24.06 7.30 -10.05
CA THR A 97 -25.52 7.16 -9.96
C THR A 97 -26.20 7.44 -11.30
#